data_AF-A0A1Y1LZW1-F1
#
_entry.id   AF-A0A1Y1LZW1-F1
#
_cell.length_a   1.000
_cell.length_b   1.000
_cell.length_c   1.000
_cell.angle_alpha   90.00
_cell.angle_beta   90.00
_cell.angle_gamma   90.00
#
_symmetry.space_group_name_H-M   'P 1'
#
loop_
_entity.id
_entity.type
_entity.pdbx_description
1 polymer ?
#
loop_
_entity_poly.entity_id
_entity_poly.type
_entity_poly.pdbx_seq_one_letter_code
_entity_poly.pdbx_strand_id
1 'polypeptide(L)'
;LMRSMGNSLSRPEGKPSVDRLTTISRSIQENTQILTDKLHTQGLSAPSYEPHGLADFPLKESDDETLRARQQILSLTKELRDLVLGPREALKLMALDVSGYTRRA
;
A
#
# COMPACT_ATOMS: atom_id res chain seq x y z
N LEU A 1 -12.45 -1.86 -46.58
CA LEU A 1 -12.92 -2.41 -45.29
C LEU A 1 -11.80 -2.25 -44.25
N MET A 2 -11.77 -1.14 -43.52
CA MET A 2 -10.88 -0.95 -42.37
C MET A 2 -11.65 -1.31 -41.09
N ARG A 3 -11.17 -2.29 -40.34
CA ARG A 3 -11.72 -2.65 -39.03
C ARG A 3 -11.16 -1.68 -37.98
N SER A 4 -12.03 -0.84 -37.45
CA SER A 4 -11.80 -0.08 -36.22
C SER A 4 -11.65 -1.05 -35.06
N MET A 5 -10.45 -1.11 -34.47
CA MET A 5 -10.21 -1.79 -33.20
C MET A 5 -10.34 -0.75 -32.09
N GLY A 6 -11.57 -0.52 -31.64
CA GLY A 6 -11.82 0.14 -30.36
C GLY A 6 -11.39 -0.82 -29.24
N ASN A 7 -10.15 -0.68 -28.77
CA ASN A 7 -9.74 -1.30 -27.52
C ASN A 7 -10.37 -0.48 -26.39
N SER A 8 -11.60 -0.83 -26.02
CA SER A 8 -12.26 -0.31 -24.84
C SER A 8 -11.42 -0.72 -23.63
N LEU A 9 -10.61 0.21 -23.14
CA LEU A 9 -9.98 0.12 -21.83
C LEU A 9 -11.13 0.14 -20.81
N SER A 10 -11.69 -1.03 -20.53
CA SER A 10 -12.59 -1.26 -19.42
C SER A 10 -11.79 -1.01 -18.14
N ARG A 11 -11.75 0.25 -17.73
CA ARG A 11 -11.31 0.63 -16.39
C ARG A 11 -12.19 -0.19 -15.45
N PRO A 12 -11.64 -1.03 -14.56
CA PRO A 12 -12.47 -1.64 -13.54
C PRO A 12 -12.97 -0.49 -12.67
N GLU A 13 -14.17 0.01 -12.99
CA GLU A 13 -14.92 0.90 -12.13
C GLU A 13 -15.29 0.09 -10.90
N GLY A 14 -14.40 0.10 -9.91
CA GLY A 14 -14.75 -0.31 -8.56
C GLY A 14 -15.86 0.60 -8.09
N LYS A 15 -17.11 0.15 -8.19
CA LYS A 15 -18.25 0.86 -7.62
C LYS A 15 -17.94 1.13 -6.16
N PRO A 16 -18.22 2.35 -5.65
CA PRO A 16 -18.12 2.62 -4.22
C PRO A 16 -18.92 1.56 -3.48
N SER A 17 -18.26 0.80 -2.61
CA SER A 17 -18.88 -0.21 -1.78
C SER A 17 -18.53 0.07 -0.32
N VAL A 18 -19.53 0.02 0.55
CA VAL A 18 -19.33 0.10 2.01
C VAL A 18 -18.42 -1.03 2.48
N ASP A 19 -18.47 -2.18 1.81
CA ASP A 19 -17.65 -3.35 2.10
C ASP A 19 -16.19 -3.21 1.65
N ARG A 20 -15.84 -2.13 0.93
CA ARG A 20 -14.46 -1.92 0.46
C ARG A 20 -13.50 -1.76 1.64
N LEU A 21 -13.91 -1.04 2.68
CA LEU A 21 -13.06 -0.83 3.86
C LEU A 21 -12.75 -2.16 4.58
N THR A 22 -13.77 -3.00 4.78
CA THR A 22 -13.59 -4.31 5.43
C THR A 22 -12.79 -5.27 4.55
N THR A 23 -12.98 -5.23 3.23
CA THR A 23 -12.18 -6.00 2.27
C THR A 23 -10.70 -5.61 2.33
N ILE A 24 -10.39 -4.31 2.31
CA ILE A 24 -9.01 -3.82 2.41
C ILE A 24 -8.38 -4.26 3.74
N SER A 25 -9.08 -4.09 4.86
CA SER A 25 -8.57 -4.49 6.17
C SER A 25 -8.21 -5.97 6.23
N ARG A 26 -9.05 -6.85 5.65
CA ARG A 26 -8.76 -8.28 5.57
C ARG A 26 -7.51 -8.56 4.73
N SER A 27 -7.38 -7.95 3.56
CA SER A 27 -6.20 -8.13 2.71
C SER A 27 -4.92 -7.59 3.36
N ILE A 28 -4.99 -6.49 4.13
CA ILE A 28 -3.85 -6.01 4.94
C ILE A 28 -3.44 -7.07 5.96
N GLN A 29 -4.39 -7.66 6.69
CA GLN A 29 -4.11 -8.73 7.65
C GLN A 29 -3.44 -9.93 6.98
N GLU A 30 -3.99 -10.43 5.87
CA GLU A 30 -3.46 -11.57 5.12
C GLU A 30 -2.02 -11.33 4.65
N ASN A 31 -1.74 -10.19 4.04
CA ASN A 31 -0.38 -9.87 3.58
C ASN A 31 0.58 -9.61 4.75
N THR A 32 0.09 -9.03 5.86
CA THR A 32 0.90 -8.84 7.07
C THR A 32 1.35 -10.18 7.63
N GLN A 33 0.46 -11.18 7.65
CA GLN A 33 0.78 -12.53 8.11
C GLN A 33 1.91 -13.15 7.29
N ILE A 34 1.84 -13.07 5.95
CA ILE A 34 2.91 -13.55 5.05
C ILE A 34 4.26 -12.90 5.41
N LEU A 35 4.27 -11.57 5.56
CA LEU A 35 5.50 -10.84 5.89
C LEU A 35 6.05 -11.23 7.27
N THR A 36 5.20 -11.32 8.29
CA THR A 36 5.64 -11.65 9.65
C THR A 36 6.09 -13.09 9.79
N ASP A 37 5.44 -14.03 9.11
CA ASP A 37 5.84 -15.44 9.10
C ASP A 37 7.21 -15.61 8.45
N LYS A 38 7.48 -14.87 7.36
CA LYS A 38 8.81 -14.89 6.73
C LYS A 38 9.89 -14.37 7.67
N LEU A 39 9.64 -13.25 8.36
CA LEU A 39 10.60 -12.70 9.32
C LEU A 39 10.84 -13.67 10.47
N HIS A 40 9.77 -14.25 11.02
CA HIS A 40 9.86 -15.19 12.12
C HIS A 40 10.64 -16.45 11.74
N THR A 41 10.34 -17.05 10.58
CA THR A 41 11.02 -18.27 10.10
C THR A 41 12.52 -18.07 9.84
N GLN A 42 12.93 -16.85 9.49
CA GLN A 42 14.33 -16.50 9.26
C GLN A 42 15.04 -15.92 10.50
N GLY A 43 14.34 -15.79 11.64
CA GLY A 43 14.88 -15.17 12.85
C GLY A 43 15.20 -13.68 12.66
N LEU A 44 14.54 -13.01 11.72
CA LEU A 44 14.75 -11.61 11.37
C LEU A 44 13.85 -10.70 12.21
N SER A 45 14.38 -9.54 12.59
CA SER A 45 13.61 -8.49 13.26
C SER A 45 12.90 -7.57 12.26
N ALA A 46 11.83 -6.93 12.70
CA ALA A 46 11.15 -5.87 11.94
C ALA A 46 11.74 -4.48 12.26
N PRO A 47 11.56 -3.49 11.37
CA PRO A 47 11.88 -2.10 11.68
C PRO A 47 11.10 -1.54 12.84
N SER A 48 11.69 -0.60 13.58
CA SER A 48 11.01 0.10 14.67
C SER A 48 11.58 1.51 14.88
N TYR A 49 10.86 2.33 15.65
CA TYR A 49 11.31 3.65 16.08
C TYR A 49 12.16 3.63 17.36
N GLU A 50 12.54 2.44 17.84
CA GLU A 50 13.41 2.30 19.02
C GLU A 50 14.85 2.75 18.69
N PRO A 51 15.64 3.23 19.67
CA PRO A 51 17.00 3.74 19.42
C PRO A 51 17.96 2.76 18.73
N HIS A 52 17.71 1.46 18.89
CA HIS A 52 18.49 0.37 18.28
C HIS A 52 17.65 -0.48 17.32
N GLY A 53 16.46 -0.01 16.94
CA GLY A 53 15.60 -0.67 15.97
C GLY A 53 16.22 -0.69 14.58
N LEU A 54 15.84 -1.69 13.77
CA LEU A 54 16.22 -1.69 12.37
C LEU A 54 15.54 -0.52 11.65
N ALA A 55 16.26 0.13 10.74
CA ALA A 55 15.70 1.17 9.89
C ALA A 55 14.85 0.60 8.75
N ASP A 56 15.27 -0.56 8.21
CA ASP A 56 14.67 -1.21 7.05
C ASP A 56 14.44 -2.69 7.30
N PHE A 57 13.45 -3.26 6.60
CA PHE A 57 13.24 -4.71 6.68
C PHE A 57 14.43 -5.44 6.02
N PRO A 58 15.00 -6.45 6.67
CA PRO A 58 16.15 -7.21 6.14
C PRO A 58 15.73 -8.23 5.07
N LEU A 59 15.09 -7.79 3.97
CA LEU A 59 14.45 -8.66 2.96
C LEU A 59 15.32 -8.92 1.71
N LYS A 60 16.64 -8.72 1.79
CA LYS A 60 17.52 -8.81 0.61
C LYS A 60 17.49 -10.20 -0.06
N GLU A 61 17.24 -11.24 0.72
CA GLU A 61 17.17 -12.64 0.26
C GLU A 61 15.75 -13.23 0.39
N SER A 62 14.73 -12.38 0.50
CA SER A 62 13.34 -12.83 0.58
C SER A 62 12.80 -13.21 -0.80
N ASP A 63 11.85 -14.14 -0.80
CA ASP A 63 11.14 -14.54 -2.02
C ASP A 63 10.21 -13.44 -2.55
N ASP A 64 9.83 -13.57 -3.81
CA ASP A 64 8.93 -12.65 -4.49
C ASP A 64 7.57 -12.52 -3.79
N GLU A 65 7.10 -13.57 -3.12
CA GLU A 65 5.83 -13.55 -2.38
C GLU A 65 5.90 -12.57 -1.22
N THR A 66 6.94 -12.65 -0.40
CA THR A 66 7.20 -11.72 0.71
C THR A 66 7.34 -10.28 0.22
N LEU A 67 8.08 -10.07 -0.87
CA LEU A 67 8.27 -8.74 -1.45
C LEU A 67 6.95 -8.16 -1.98
N ARG A 68 6.14 -8.98 -2.65
CA ARG A 68 4.79 -8.59 -3.09
C ARG A 68 3.87 -8.30 -1.92
N ALA A 69 3.89 -9.12 -0.86
CA ALA A 69 3.08 -8.91 0.34
C ALA A 69 3.40 -7.55 0.98
N ARG A 70 4.69 -7.20 1.13
CA ARG A 70 5.10 -5.87 1.61
C ARG A 70 4.56 -4.74 0.73
N GLN A 71 4.65 -4.86 -0.59
CA GLN A 71 4.12 -3.83 -1.50
C GLN A 71 2.60 -3.69 -1.40
N GLN A 72 1.88 -4.81 -1.25
CA GLN A 72 0.43 -4.79 -1.06
C GLN A 72 0.04 -4.12 0.26
N ILE A 73 0.73 -4.39 1.36
CA ILE A 73 0.49 -3.71 2.66
C ILE A 73 0.63 -2.19 2.48
N LEU A 74 1.71 -1.72 1.86
CA LEU A 74 1.95 -0.28 1.66
C LEU A 74 0.83 0.37 0.82
N SER A 75 0.47 -0.26 -0.29
CA SER A 75 -0.58 0.23 -1.19
C SER A 75 -1.95 0.26 -0.51
N LEU A 76 -2.35 -0.86 0.10
CA LEU A 76 -3.66 -1.02 0.73
C LEU A 76 -3.81 -0.16 1.98
N THR A 77 -2.75 0.02 2.78
CA THR A 77 -2.79 0.91 3.95
C THR A 77 -2.98 2.37 3.52
N LYS A 78 -2.34 2.79 2.43
CA LYS A 78 -2.58 4.10 1.83
C LYS A 78 -4.01 4.23 1.32
N GLU A 79 -4.53 3.23 0.60
CA GLU A 79 -5.91 3.25 0.12
C GLU A 79 -6.91 3.33 1.27
N LEU A 80 -6.76 2.49 2.30
CA LEU A 80 -7.63 2.49 3.49
C LEU A 80 -7.64 3.86 4.15
N ARG A 81 -6.45 4.43 4.40
CA ARG A 81 -6.31 5.77 4.97
C ARG A 81 -7.01 6.82 4.10
N ASP A 82 -6.76 6.82 2.80
CA ASP A 82 -7.31 7.83 1.88
C ASP A 82 -8.86 7.72 1.81
N LEU A 83 -9.42 6.51 1.90
CA LEU A 83 -10.87 6.29 1.97
C LEU A 83 -11.48 6.69 3.32
N VAL A 84 -10.81 6.39 4.45
CA VAL A 84 -11.28 6.75 5.79
C VAL A 84 -11.23 8.27 6.03
N LEU A 85 -10.19 8.95 5.54
CA LEU A 85 -10.09 10.42 5.56
C LEU A 85 -11.17 11.07 4.68
N GLY A 86 -11.59 10.37 3.63
CA GLY A 86 -12.45 10.89 2.59
C GLY A 86 -11.64 11.55 1.46
N PRO A 87 -12.01 11.34 0.17
CA PRO A 87 -11.21 11.79 -0.97
C PRO A 87 -10.92 13.29 -1.01
N ARG A 88 -11.87 14.12 -0.54
CA ARG A 88 -11.69 15.57 -0.48
C ARG A 88 -10.55 15.97 0.45
N GLU A 89 -10.51 15.39 1.64
CA GLU A 89 -9.50 15.76 2.63
C GLU A 89 -8.13 15.18 2.27
N ALA A 90 -8.12 13.94 1.74
CA ALA A 90 -6.91 13.33 1.19
C ALA A 90 -6.26 14.23 0.12
N LEU A 91 -7.04 14.81 -0.80
CA LEU A 91 -6.52 15.73 -1.83
C LEU A 91 -5.96 17.04 -1.26
N LYS A 92 -6.59 17.60 -0.22
CA LYS A 92 -6.05 18.81 0.45
C LYS A 92 -4.70 18.53 1.11
N LEU A 93 -4.59 17.42 1.83
CA LEU A 93 -3.33 17.03 2.47
C LEU A 93 -2.23 16.80 1.44
N MET A 94 -2.55 16.14 0.31
CA MET A 94 -1.60 15.99 -0.80
C MET A 94 -1.09 17.34 -1.35
N ALA A 95 -1.98 18.33 -1.50
CA ALA A 95 -1.57 19.66 -1.94
C ALA A 95 -0.69 20.40 -0.92
N LEU A 96 -0.97 20.23 0.39
CA LEU A 96 -0.18 20.81 1.46
C LEU A 96 1.22 20.21 1.55
N ASP A 97 1.35 18.88 1.45
CA ASP A 97 2.65 18.20 1.45
C ASP A 97 3.54 18.70 0.31
N VAL A 98 2.98 18.84 -0.90
CA VAL A 98 3.69 19.40 -2.06
C VAL A 98 4.18 20.83 -1.76
N SER A 99 3.33 21.66 -1.17
CA SER A 99 3.65 23.07 -0.87
C SER A 99 4.64 23.26 0.29
N GLY A 100 4.68 22.31 1.23
CA GLY A 100 5.64 22.29 2.33
C GLY A 100 7.04 21.90 1.87
N TYR A 101 7.12 20.98 0.90
CA TYR A 101 8.38 20.59 0.26
C TYR A 101 9.00 21.74 -0.55
N THR A 102 8.18 22.49 -1.31
CA THR A 102 8.66 23.64 -2.10
C THR A 102 9.13 24.84 -1.27
N ARG A 103 8.78 24.90 0.03
CA ARG A 103 9.23 25.98 0.94
C ARG A 103 10.44 25.61 1.79
N ARG A 104 10.91 24.36 1.73
CA ARG A 104 12.09 23.86 2.49
C ARG A 104 13.27 23.46 1.60
N ALA A 105 13.10 23.45 0.28
CA ALA A 105 14.17 23.34 -0.70
C ALA A 105 14.64 24.76 -1.12
#